data_AF-A0A954BC31-F1
#
_entry.id   AF-A0A954BC31-F1
#
_cell.length_a   1.000
_cell.length_b   1.000
_cell.length_c   1.000
_cell.angle_alpha   90.00
_cell.angle_beta   90.00
_cell.angle_gamma   90.00
#
_symmetry.space_group_name_H-M   'P 1'
#
loop_
_entity.id
_entity.type
_entity.pdbx_description
1 polymer ?
#
loop_
_entity_poly.entity_id
_entity_poly.type
_entity_poly.pdbx_seq_one_letter_code
_entity_poly.pdbx_strand_id
1 'polypeptide(L)'
;MSDETVPSPLERFRASMTMDYEKWRDGVGYDLGAIDDADAKERKAILAAILAHHPRDWRDVEALSQFDTAEARAALKDAARNGDTQTRMAVARYAPSILADPARAASLVRAIESARPFEGLSATLDEAEEFHPPEVINALLRGTLEGDGVAAVSFAALLLYIHGKAQSAFDMERRSFVIRFNTDDHAEREQAFRELCLEIGIDPVRVLNKR
;
A
#
# COMPACT_ATOMS: atom_id res chain seq x y z
N MET A 1 -38.06 -20.39 22.27
CA MET A 1 -37.52 -19.09 21.84
C MET A 1 -36.13 -19.02 22.40
N SER A 2 -35.14 -19.33 21.56
CA SER A 2 -33.73 -19.26 21.93
C SER A 2 -33.39 -17.79 22.13
N ASP A 3 -32.87 -17.44 23.30
CA ASP A 3 -32.32 -16.12 23.59
C ASP A 3 -31.05 -16.00 22.74
N GLU A 4 -31.13 -15.32 21.58
CA GLU A 4 -29.93 -14.98 20.81
C GLU A 4 -29.15 -13.94 21.60
N THR A 5 -28.24 -14.41 22.44
CA THR A 5 -27.26 -13.56 23.12
C THR A 5 -26.45 -12.82 22.06
N VAL A 6 -26.60 -11.49 22.03
CA VAL A 6 -25.78 -10.61 21.17
C VAL A 6 -24.31 -10.83 21.53
N PRO A 7 -23.44 -11.18 20.57
CA PRO A 7 -22.04 -11.45 20.85
C PRO A 7 -21.36 -10.18 21.35
N SER A 8 -20.50 -10.33 22.36
CA SER A 8 -19.70 -9.23 22.91
C SER A 8 -18.72 -8.68 21.86
N PRO A 9 -18.25 -7.42 22.01
CA PRO A 9 -17.23 -6.86 21.13
C PRO A 9 -15.98 -7.76 21.00
N LEU A 10 -15.51 -8.35 22.11
CA LEU A 10 -14.39 -9.28 22.08
C LEU A 10 -14.67 -10.54 21.23
N GLU A 11 -15.89 -11.08 21.30
CA GLU A 11 -16.29 -12.25 20.51
C GLU A 11 -16.40 -11.93 19.02
N ARG A 12 -16.99 -10.78 18.68
CA ARG A 12 -17.05 -10.26 17.31
C ARG A 12 -15.64 -10.08 16.74
N PHE A 13 -14.74 -9.43 17.48
CA PHE A 13 -13.37 -9.21 17.06
C PHE A 13 -12.66 -10.54 16.80
N ARG A 14 -12.73 -11.50 17.73
CA ARG A 14 -12.12 -12.84 17.56
C ARG A 14 -12.68 -13.60 16.37
N ALA A 15 -13.99 -13.52 16.13
CA ALA A 15 -14.62 -14.11 14.96
C ALA A 15 -14.06 -13.48 13.66
N SER A 16 -13.82 -12.17 13.65
CA SER A 16 -13.22 -11.46 12.51
C SER A 16 -11.76 -11.86 12.24
N MET A 17 -11.02 -12.34 13.26
CA MET A 17 -9.65 -12.82 13.07
C MET A 17 -9.56 -14.11 12.25
N THR A 18 -10.66 -14.87 12.15
CA THR A 18 -10.71 -16.08 11.33
C THR A 18 -10.77 -15.68 9.84
N MET A 19 -9.70 -15.97 9.11
CA MET A 19 -9.64 -15.75 7.66
C MET A 19 -10.44 -16.83 6.93
N ASP A 20 -11.41 -16.40 6.13
CA ASP A 20 -12.11 -17.25 5.18
C ASP A 20 -11.81 -16.78 3.74
N TYR A 21 -12.28 -17.55 2.74
CA TYR A 21 -11.99 -17.28 1.34
C TYR A 21 -12.51 -15.91 0.88
N GLU A 22 -13.69 -15.50 1.36
CA GLU A 22 -14.30 -14.22 0.98
C GLU A 22 -13.49 -13.07 1.57
N LYS A 23 -13.13 -13.13 2.86
CA LYS A 23 -12.29 -12.11 3.50
C LYS A 23 -10.92 -11.98 2.84
N TRP A 24 -10.31 -13.11 2.46
CA TRP A 24 -9.04 -13.09 1.75
C TRP A 24 -9.17 -12.49 0.35
N ARG A 25 -10.20 -12.88 -0.41
CA ARG A 25 -10.44 -12.41 -1.78
C ARG A 25 -10.80 -10.93 -1.83
N ASP A 26 -11.64 -10.49 -0.91
CA ASP A 26 -12.24 -9.16 -0.91
C ASP A 26 -11.44 -8.17 -0.04
N GLY A 27 -10.32 -8.61 0.54
CA GLY A 27 -9.41 -7.76 1.32
C GLY A 27 -10.04 -7.24 2.62
N VAL A 28 -10.87 -8.06 3.28
CA VAL A 28 -11.61 -7.65 4.48
C VAL A 28 -10.70 -7.73 5.72
N GLY A 29 -10.57 -6.58 6.40
CA GLY A 29 -9.84 -6.45 7.67
C GLY A 29 -10.58 -7.07 8.86
N TYR A 30 -10.08 -6.83 10.07
CA TYR A 30 -10.79 -7.20 11.30
C TYR A 30 -12.02 -6.29 11.52
N ASP A 31 -12.94 -6.71 12.40
CA ASP A 31 -14.06 -5.88 12.84
C ASP A 31 -13.52 -4.77 13.76
N LEU A 32 -13.06 -3.66 13.17
CA LEU A 32 -12.54 -2.52 13.93
C LEU A 32 -13.62 -1.82 14.75
N GLY A 33 -14.89 -1.90 14.33
CA GLY A 33 -16.01 -1.37 15.11
C GLY A 33 -16.15 -2.08 16.46
N ALA A 34 -15.73 -3.35 16.56
CA ALA A 34 -15.66 -4.05 17.83
C ALA A 34 -14.59 -3.47 18.79
N ILE A 35 -13.58 -2.73 18.30
CA ILE A 35 -12.63 -2.01 19.15
C ILE A 35 -13.28 -0.76 19.74
N ASP A 36 -14.11 -0.07 18.96
CA ASP A 36 -14.83 1.14 19.38
C ASP A 36 -15.94 0.84 20.38
N ASP A 37 -16.65 -0.28 20.18
CA ASP A 37 -17.72 -0.74 21.06
C ASP A 37 -17.20 -1.36 22.38
N ALA A 38 -15.92 -1.72 22.45
CA ALA A 38 -15.34 -2.46 23.57
C ALA A 38 -15.15 -1.60 24.83
N ASP A 39 -15.44 -2.18 25.99
CA ASP A 39 -15.04 -1.59 27.26
C ASP A 39 -13.50 -1.67 27.49
N ALA A 40 -12.99 -1.07 28.56
CA ALA A 40 -11.56 -1.07 28.84
C ALA A 40 -10.94 -2.47 29.02
N LYS A 41 -11.70 -3.44 29.54
CA LYS A 41 -11.25 -4.82 29.76
C LYS A 41 -11.23 -5.58 28.43
N GLU A 42 -12.28 -5.46 27.65
CA GLU A 42 -12.41 -6.06 26.32
C GLU A 42 -11.37 -5.49 25.36
N ARG A 43 -11.19 -4.17 25.34
CA ARG A 43 -10.19 -3.50 24.52
C ARG A 43 -8.77 -3.98 24.84
N LYS A 44 -8.46 -4.20 26.11
CA LYS A 44 -7.18 -4.82 26.53
C LYS A 44 -7.06 -6.26 26.05
N ALA A 45 -8.15 -7.04 26.09
CA ALA A 45 -8.15 -8.42 25.62
C ALA A 45 -8.03 -8.53 24.09
N ILE A 46 -8.64 -7.60 23.35
CA ILE A 46 -8.48 -7.47 21.89
C ILE A 46 -7.02 -7.15 21.56
N LEU A 47 -6.43 -6.13 22.20
CA LEU A 47 -5.02 -5.79 21.99
C LEU A 47 -4.10 -7.00 22.26
N ALA A 48 -4.34 -7.73 23.36
CA ALA A 48 -3.57 -8.93 23.68
C ALA A 48 -3.71 -10.03 22.60
N ALA A 49 -4.90 -10.19 22.01
CA ALA A 49 -5.12 -11.14 20.93
C ALA A 49 -4.33 -10.75 19.66
N ILE A 50 -4.35 -9.47 19.28
CA ILE A 50 -3.60 -8.97 18.12
C ILE A 50 -2.08 -9.12 18.34
N LEU A 51 -1.59 -8.76 19.53
CA LEU A 51 -0.17 -8.85 19.85
C LEU A 51 0.36 -10.29 19.85
N ALA A 52 -0.50 -11.27 20.13
CA ALA A 52 -0.15 -12.69 20.14
C ALA A 52 -0.19 -13.36 18.75
N HIS A 53 -0.74 -12.69 17.73
CA HIS A 53 -0.88 -13.25 16.39
C HIS A 53 0.45 -13.22 15.62
N HIS A 54 0.86 -14.38 15.10
CA HIS A 54 2.12 -14.57 14.35
C HIS A 54 1.97 -15.64 13.24
N PRO A 55 2.60 -15.47 12.06
CA PRO A 55 3.29 -14.24 11.63
C PRO A 55 2.29 -13.08 11.52
N ARG A 56 2.77 -11.87 11.81
CA ARG A 56 1.94 -10.66 11.75
C ARG A 56 1.65 -10.32 10.30
N ASP A 57 0.42 -9.95 9.99
CA ASP A 57 0.02 -9.50 8.66
C ASP A 57 -0.49 -8.04 8.67
N TRP A 58 -0.97 -7.59 7.51
CA TRP A 58 -1.46 -6.22 7.34
C TRP A 58 -2.72 -5.89 8.16
N ARG A 59 -3.57 -6.88 8.47
CA ARG A 59 -4.80 -6.69 9.26
C ARG A 59 -4.47 -6.42 10.71
N ASP A 60 -3.41 -7.07 11.22
CA ASP A 60 -2.88 -6.79 12.54
C ASP A 60 -2.37 -5.35 12.64
N VAL A 61 -1.70 -4.85 11.59
CA VAL A 61 -1.22 -3.47 11.54
C VAL A 61 -2.38 -2.47 11.56
N GLU A 62 -3.40 -2.71 10.73
CA GLU A 62 -4.62 -1.90 10.70
C GLU A 62 -5.34 -1.87 12.05
N ALA A 63 -5.45 -3.00 12.73
CA ALA A 63 -6.07 -3.05 14.05
C ALA A 63 -5.18 -2.43 15.14
N LEU A 64 -3.86 -2.62 15.10
CA LEU A 64 -2.92 -2.01 16.03
C LEU A 64 -2.92 -0.47 15.93
N SER A 65 -3.19 0.10 14.75
CA SER A 65 -3.25 1.56 14.59
C SER A 65 -4.42 2.19 15.36
N GLN A 66 -5.43 1.41 15.75
CA GLN A 66 -6.53 1.86 16.60
C GLN A 66 -6.12 2.03 18.08
N PHE A 67 -4.91 1.62 18.48
CA PHE A 67 -4.44 1.64 19.87
C PHE A 67 -3.30 2.63 20.09
N ASP A 68 -3.54 3.66 20.91
CA ASP A 68 -2.49 4.59 21.35
C ASP A 68 -1.73 4.10 22.61
N THR A 69 -1.28 2.84 22.61
CA THR A 69 -0.52 2.24 23.72
C THR A 69 0.96 2.06 23.39
N ALA A 70 1.81 1.92 24.41
CA ALA A 70 3.24 1.73 24.20
C ALA A 70 3.53 0.41 23.49
N GLU A 71 2.77 -0.64 23.82
CA GLU A 71 2.86 -1.98 23.25
C GLU A 71 2.45 -1.99 21.78
N ALA A 72 1.35 -1.32 21.43
CA ALA A 72 0.91 -1.21 20.03
C ALA A 72 1.94 -0.44 19.18
N ARG A 73 2.44 0.70 19.68
CA ARG A 73 3.49 1.46 19.00
C ARG A 73 4.78 0.66 18.84
N ALA A 74 5.15 -0.18 19.81
CA ALA A 74 6.31 -1.06 19.70
C ALA A 74 6.11 -2.13 18.62
N ALA A 75 4.94 -2.76 18.56
CA ALA A 75 4.60 -3.75 17.54
C ALA A 75 4.56 -3.15 16.13
N LEU A 76 4.03 -1.94 15.96
CA LEU A 76 4.04 -1.21 14.69
C LEU A 76 5.46 -0.84 14.24
N LYS A 77 6.33 -0.43 15.16
CA LYS A 77 7.76 -0.16 14.86
C LYS A 77 8.52 -1.42 14.45
N ASP A 78 8.21 -2.55 15.08
CA ASP A 78 8.77 -3.85 14.71
C ASP A 78 8.28 -4.28 13.32
N ALA A 79 6.97 -4.18 13.07
CA ALA A 79 6.36 -4.46 11.77
C ALA A 79 6.96 -3.61 10.64
N ALA A 80 7.19 -2.32 10.87
CA ALA A 80 7.85 -1.42 9.92
C ALA A 80 9.28 -1.85 9.55
N ARG A 81 10.00 -2.48 10.48
CA ARG A 81 11.41 -2.86 10.31
C ARG A 81 11.55 -4.27 9.74
N ASN A 82 10.77 -5.21 10.26
CA ASN A 82 10.99 -6.64 10.12
C ASN A 82 9.85 -7.36 9.39
N GLY A 83 8.68 -6.71 9.21
CA GLY A 83 7.56 -7.28 8.47
C GLY A 83 7.90 -7.49 6.99
N ASP A 84 7.11 -8.31 6.30
CA ASP A 84 7.20 -8.43 4.84
C ASP A 84 6.79 -7.13 4.13
N THR A 85 6.87 -7.11 2.78
CA THR A 85 6.55 -5.90 2.01
C THR A 85 5.14 -5.39 2.29
N GLN A 86 4.16 -6.29 2.32
CA GLN A 86 2.76 -5.93 2.56
C GLN A 86 2.54 -5.36 3.97
N THR A 87 3.15 -5.97 4.99
CA THR A 87 3.09 -5.52 6.38
C THR A 87 3.74 -4.16 6.56
N ARG A 88 4.92 -3.93 5.97
CA ARG A 88 5.58 -2.61 6.03
C ARG A 88 4.76 -1.53 5.33
N MET A 89 4.11 -1.86 4.21
CA MET A 89 3.21 -0.93 3.51
C MET A 89 1.95 -0.63 4.31
N ALA A 90 1.39 -1.62 5.00
CA ALA A 90 0.30 -1.40 5.93
C ALA A 90 0.69 -0.40 7.05
N VAL A 91 1.95 -0.43 7.53
CA VAL A 91 2.39 0.54 8.55
C VAL A 91 2.49 1.95 7.96
N ALA A 92 3.01 2.09 6.75
CA ALA A 92 3.06 3.38 6.06
C ALA A 92 1.66 4.00 5.86
N ARG A 93 0.68 3.15 5.52
CA ARG A 93 -0.71 3.56 5.28
C ARG A 93 -1.49 3.85 6.56
N TYR A 94 -1.53 2.91 7.50
CA TYR A 94 -2.41 2.98 8.67
C TYR A 94 -1.78 3.63 9.90
N ALA A 95 -0.45 3.68 9.97
CA ALA A 95 0.28 4.28 11.08
C ALA A 95 1.45 5.16 10.60
N PRO A 96 1.23 6.11 9.67
CA PRO A 96 2.31 6.91 9.08
C PRO A 96 3.11 7.68 10.12
N SER A 97 2.49 8.11 11.23
CA SER A 97 3.15 8.83 12.33
C SER A 97 4.21 8.02 13.08
N ILE A 98 4.22 6.68 12.91
CA ILE A 98 5.27 5.81 13.46
C ILE A 98 6.55 5.90 12.62
N LEU A 99 6.43 6.26 11.35
CA LEU A 99 7.52 6.45 10.42
C LEU A 99 7.91 7.93 10.35
N ALA A 100 9.21 8.19 10.29
CA ALA A 100 9.65 9.48 9.76
C ALA A 100 9.46 9.45 8.23
N ASP A 101 9.13 10.59 7.61
CA ASP A 101 8.93 10.70 6.15
C ASP A 101 10.03 10.03 5.32
N PRO A 102 11.34 10.16 5.64
CA PRO A 102 12.39 9.48 4.88
C PRO A 102 12.30 7.94 4.96
N ALA A 103 11.85 7.40 6.10
CA ALA A 103 11.68 5.95 6.27
C ALA A 103 10.43 5.45 5.55
N ARG A 104 9.36 6.25 5.51
CA ARG A 104 8.15 5.99 4.71
C ARG A 104 8.51 5.97 3.22
N ALA A 105 9.22 7.00 2.75
CA ALA A 105 9.66 7.11 1.36
C ALA A 105 10.57 5.95 0.96
N ALA A 106 11.57 5.60 1.79
CA ALA A 106 12.46 4.47 1.50
C ALA A 106 11.72 3.13 1.45
N SER A 107 10.66 2.96 2.26
CA SER A 107 9.84 1.74 2.23
C SER A 107 9.01 1.66 0.95
N LEU A 108 8.44 2.79 0.53
CA LEU A 108 7.65 2.86 -0.69
C LEU A 108 8.50 2.71 -1.95
N VAL A 109 9.69 3.31 -1.99
CA VAL A 109 10.67 3.11 -3.08
C VAL A 109 11.00 1.63 -3.24
N ARG A 110 11.29 0.91 -2.13
CA ARG A 110 11.54 -0.55 -2.18
C ARG A 110 10.33 -1.32 -2.70
N ALA A 111 9.12 -0.93 -2.31
CA ALA A 111 7.89 -1.58 -2.79
C ALA A 111 7.72 -1.37 -4.31
N ILE A 112 7.92 -0.14 -4.81
CA ILE A 112 7.89 0.17 -6.25
C ILE A 112 8.94 -0.64 -7.02
N GLU A 113 10.17 -0.71 -6.51
CA GLU A 113 11.29 -1.41 -7.17
C GLU A 113 11.11 -2.93 -7.18
N SER A 114 10.34 -3.49 -6.24
CA SER A 114 10.03 -4.92 -6.17
C SER A 114 8.65 -5.28 -6.71
N ALA A 115 7.86 -4.29 -7.12
CA ALA A 115 6.46 -4.49 -7.47
C ALA A 115 6.33 -5.43 -8.68
N ARG A 116 5.59 -6.52 -8.48
CA ARG A 116 5.12 -7.40 -9.55
C ARG A 116 3.59 -7.41 -9.58
N PRO A 117 2.99 -7.78 -10.72
CA PRO A 117 1.56 -8.02 -10.78
C PRO A 117 1.14 -9.02 -9.71
N PHE A 118 0.04 -8.71 -9.01
CA PHE A 118 -0.51 -9.53 -7.92
C PHE A 118 0.35 -9.64 -6.65
N GLU A 119 1.48 -8.93 -6.55
CA GLU A 119 2.36 -8.89 -5.36
C GLU A 119 2.28 -7.52 -4.64
N GLY A 120 1.07 -7.03 -4.37
CA GLY A 120 0.87 -5.78 -3.60
C GLY A 120 1.07 -4.48 -4.40
N LEU A 121 1.10 -4.56 -5.74
CA LEU A 121 1.19 -3.39 -6.62
C LEU A 121 0.06 -2.38 -6.33
N SER A 122 -1.19 -2.81 -6.17
CA SER A 122 -2.31 -1.91 -5.88
C SER A 122 -2.11 -1.09 -4.60
N ALA A 123 -1.72 -1.74 -3.50
CA ALA A 123 -1.45 -1.04 -2.24
C ALA A 123 -0.26 -0.07 -2.35
N THR A 124 0.73 -0.43 -3.18
CA THR A 124 1.88 0.44 -3.47
C THR A 124 1.45 1.69 -4.25
N LEU A 125 0.53 1.55 -5.20
CA LEU A 125 0.00 2.66 -6.00
C LEU A 125 -0.85 3.60 -5.15
N ASP A 126 -1.77 3.07 -4.32
CA ASP A 126 -2.59 3.87 -3.41
C ASP A 126 -1.71 4.74 -2.50
N GLU A 127 -0.66 4.14 -1.92
CA GLU A 127 0.26 4.83 -1.01
C GLU A 127 1.10 5.89 -1.74
N ALA A 128 1.54 5.61 -2.98
CA ALA A 128 2.27 6.57 -3.79
C ALA A 128 1.39 7.70 -4.32
N GLU A 129 0.10 7.47 -4.52
CA GLU A 129 -0.87 8.51 -4.83
C GLU A 129 -0.94 9.53 -3.68
N GLU A 130 -0.99 9.06 -2.43
CA GLU A 130 -1.07 9.91 -1.24
C GLU A 130 0.28 10.54 -0.83
N PHE A 131 1.39 9.80 -0.99
CA PHE A 131 2.71 10.18 -0.50
C PHE A 131 3.80 9.99 -1.56
N HIS A 132 4.09 11.05 -2.31
CA HIS A 132 5.03 11.05 -3.44
C HIS A 132 6.12 12.12 -3.34
N PRO A 133 7.01 12.06 -2.33
CA PRO A 133 8.22 12.89 -2.33
C PRO A 133 9.10 12.58 -3.56
N PRO A 134 10.08 13.45 -3.90
CA PRO A 134 10.85 13.34 -5.13
C PRO A 134 11.50 11.95 -5.36
N GLU A 135 11.96 11.26 -4.32
CA GLU A 135 12.52 9.92 -4.40
C GLU A 135 11.51 8.85 -4.86
N VAL A 136 10.23 8.98 -4.47
CA VAL A 136 9.13 8.10 -4.87
C VAL A 136 8.77 8.36 -6.33
N ILE A 137 8.67 9.63 -6.75
CA ILE A 137 8.50 10.01 -8.16
C ILE A 137 9.62 9.42 -9.02
N ASN A 138 10.87 9.54 -8.56
CA ASN A 138 12.02 8.99 -9.27
C ASN A 138 11.95 7.46 -9.37
N ALA A 139 11.45 6.77 -8.33
CA ALA A 139 11.26 5.32 -8.37
C ALA A 139 10.17 4.91 -9.36
N LEU A 140 9.03 5.62 -9.39
CA LEU A 140 7.96 5.39 -10.37
C LEU A 140 8.46 5.59 -11.80
N LEU A 141 9.24 6.65 -12.06
CA LEU A 141 9.83 6.91 -13.36
C LEU A 141 10.77 5.78 -13.80
N ARG A 142 11.63 5.30 -12.90
CA ARG A 142 12.50 4.13 -13.19
C ARG A 142 11.67 2.88 -13.44
N GLY A 143 10.68 2.60 -12.60
CA GLY A 143 9.78 1.45 -12.76
C GLY A 143 9.01 1.47 -14.08
N THR A 144 8.64 2.66 -14.56
CA THR A 144 7.99 2.83 -15.87
C THR A 144 8.90 2.44 -17.04
N LEU A 145 10.20 2.71 -16.92
CA LEU A 145 11.18 2.42 -17.97
C LEU A 145 11.71 0.98 -17.90
N GLU A 146 11.96 0.47 -16.70
CA GLU A 146 12.79 -0.73 -16.48
C GLU A 146 12.01 -1.88 -15.81
N GLY A 147 10.80 -1.62 -15.30
CA GLY A 147 10.00 -2.60 -14.57
C GLY A 147 9.26 -3.61 -15.46
N ASP A 148 8.48 -4.46 -14.82
CA ASP A 148 7.52 -5.35 -15.48
C ASP A 148 6.49 -4.54 -16.30
N GLY A 149 6.07 -5.04 -17.47
CA GLY A 149 5.19 -4.30 -18.38
C GLY A 149 3.86 -3.89 -17.74
N VAL A 150 3.26 -4.73 -16.90
CA VAL A 150 1.98 -4.42 -16.23
C VAL A 150 2.19 -3.40 -15.11
N ALA A 151 3.29 -3.51 -14.35
CA ALA A 151 3.66 -2.50 -13.37
C ALA A 151 3.98 -1.16 -14.02
N ALA A 152 4.73 -1.15 -15.13
CA ALA A 152 5.12 0.03 -15.87
C ALA A 152 3.92 0.83 -16.39
N VAL A 153 2.89 0.16 -16.93
CA VAL A 153 1.62 0.81 -17.30
C VAL A 153 1.00 1.53 -16.11
N SER A 154 0.96 0.87 -14.95
CA SER A 154 0.31 1.40 -13.75
C SER A 154 1.08 2.60 -13.19
N PHE A 155 2.41 2.54 -13.20
CA PHE A 155 3.27 3.66 -12.79
C PHE A 155 3.14 4.86 -13.74
N ALA A 156 3.11 4.64 -15.07
CA ALA A 156 2.90 5.71 -16.04
C ALA A 156 1.54 6.40 -15.83
N ALA A 157 0.50 5.64 -15.57
CA ALA A 157 -0.85 6.16 -15.34
C ALA A 157 -0.93 6.97 -14.04
N LEU A 158 -0.31 6.48 -12.96
CA LEU A 158 -0.20 7.22 -11.70
C LEU A 158 0.60 8.52 -11.88
N LEU A 159 1.72 8.49 -12.60
CA LEU A 159 2.53 9.68 -12.90
C LEU A 159 1.73 10.75 -13.65
N LEU A 160 0.89 10.37 -14.62
CA LEU A 160 0.00 11.32 -15.29
C LEU A 160 -1.00 11.95 -14.32
N TYR A 161 -1.60 11.15 -13.43
CA TYR A 161 -2.58 11.63 -12.48
C TYR A 161 -1.99 12.58 -11.43
N ILE A 162 -0.90 12.20 -10.75
CA ILE A 162 -0.29 13.04 -9.71
C ILE A 162 0.30 14.35 -10.27
N HIS A 163 0.61 14.41 -11.56
CA HIS A 163 1.00 15.63 -12.28
C HIS A 163 -0.18 16.39 -12.93
N GLY A 164 -1.43 16.01 -12.63
CA GLY A 164 -2.64 16.67 -13.10
C GLY A 164 -2.90 16.55 -14.61
N LYS A 165 -2.36 15.52 -15.25
CA LYS A 165 -2.54 15.23 -16.69
C LYS A 165 -3.65 14.21 -16.96
N ALA A 166 -4.13 13.53 -15.93
CA ALA A 166 -5.27 12.62 -15.98
C ALA A 166 -6.26 12.97 -14.87
N GLN A 167 -7.54 12.61 -15.05
CA GLN A 167 -8.56 12.82 -14.01
C GLN A 167 -8.52 11.76 -12.91
N SER A 168 -7.92 10.61 -13.18
CA SER A 168 -7.67 9.53 -12.22
C SER A 168 -6.48 8.68 -12.67
N ALA A 169 -5.93 7.86 -11.76
CA ALA A 169 -4.85 6.94 -12.08
C ALA A 169 -5.24 5.87 -13.13
N PHE A 170 -6.53 5.68 -13.42
CA PHE A 170 -7.03 4.76 -14.46
C PHE A 170 -7.93 5.46 -15.48
N ASP A 171 -7.55 6.69 -15.85
CA ASP A 171 -8.26 7.49 -16.84
C ASP A 171 -8.31 6.79 -18.21
N MET A 172 -9.53 6.45 -18.64
CA MET A 172 -9.77 5.72 -19.88
C MET A 172 -9.34 6.49 -21.12
N GLU A 173 -9.32 7.83 -21.08
CA GLU A 173 -8.82 8.66 -22.20
C GLU A 173 -7.30 8.52 -22.37
N ARG A 174 -6.58 8.21 -21.29
CA ARG A 174 -5.14 7.99 -21.29
C ARG A 174 -4.73 6.54 -21.56
N ARG A 175 -5.69 5.61 -21.62
CA ARG A 175 -5.44 4.18 -21.79
C ARG A 175 -4.56 3.84 -22.99
N SER A 176 -4.85 4.44 -24.15
CA SER A 176 -4.11 4.19 -25.40
C SER A 176 -2.65 4.61 -25.30
N PHE A 177 -2.35 5.64 -24.51
CA PHE A 177 -1.00 6.09 -24.24
C PHE A 177 -0.29 5.16 -23.25
N VAL A 178 -0.88 4.92 -22.08
CA VAL A 178 -0.20 4.16 -21.01
C VAL A 178 0.01 2.69 -21.36
N ILE A 179 -0.84 2.08 -22.21
CA ILE A 179 -0.67 0.67 -22.61
C ILE A 179 0.62 0.42 -23.41
N ARG A 180 1.21 1.47 -24.00
CA ARG A 180 2.49 1.38 -24.74
C ARG A 180 3.67 0.97 -23.86
N PHE A 181 3.55 1.12 -22.53
CA PHE A 181 4.57 0.67 -21.59
C PHE A 181 4.56 -0.86 -21.38
N ASN A 182 3.47 -1.54 -21.74
CA ASN A 182 3.40 -3.01 -21.74
C ASN A 182 3.95 -3.60 -23.04
N THR A 183 5.23 -3.35 -23.30
CA THR A 183 5.99 -3.87 -24.45
C THR A 183 7.30 -4.47 -23.97
N ASP A 184 7.77 -5.52 -24.63
CA ASP A 184 9.11 -6.09 -24.41
C ASP A 184 10.19 -5.35 -25.21
N ASP A 185 9.79 -4.47 -26.16
CA ASP A 185 10.72 -3.64 -26.92
C ASP A 185 11.17 -2.43 -26.08
N HIS A 186 12.45 -2.46 -25.68
CA HIS A 186 13.05 -1.38 -24.89
C HIS A 186 13.04 -0.02 -25.62
N ALA A 187 13.22 0.00 -26.94
CA ALA A 187 13.22 1.24 -27.71
C ALA A 187 11.82 1.86 -27.79
N GLU A 188 10.78 1.04 -28.00
CA GLU A 188 9.39 1.50 -27.94
C GLU A 188 9.05 2.07 -26.56
N ARG A 189 9.48 1.36 -25.50
CA ARG A 189 9.26 1.79 -24.12
C ARG A 189 9.98 3.10 -23.81
N GLU A 190 11.24 3.24 -24.21
CA GLU A 190 12.00 4.48 -24.02
C GLU A 190 11.36 5.66 -24.77
N GLN A 191 10.84 5.42 -25.98
CA GLN A 191 10.13 6.45 -26.73
C GLN A 191 8.86 6.91 -26.01
N ALA A 192 8.02 5.97 -25.54
CA ALA A 192 6.84 6.30 -24.73
C ALA A 192 7.23 7.01 -23.42
N PHE A 193 8.34 6.61 -22.80
CA PHE A 193 8.86 7.23 -21.58
C PHE A 193 9.29 8.69 -21.81
N ARG A 194 9.97 8.99 -22.92
CA ARG A 194 10.34 10.37 -23.28
C ARG A 194 9.10 11.24 -23.46
N GLU A 195 8.06 10.71 -24.10
CA GLU A 195 6.77 11.41 -24.26
C GLU A 195 6.10 11.66 -22.90
N LEU A 196 6.08 10.65 -22.01
CA LEU A 196 5.56 10.79 -20.65
C LEU A 196 6.28 11.91 -19.89
N CYS A 197 7.62 11.90 -19.90
CA CYS A 197 8.44 12.93 -19.26
C CYS A 197 8.07 14.33 -19.76
N LEU A 198 7.92 14.50 -21.09
CA LEU A 198 7.52 15.77 -21.68
C LEU A 198 6.11 16.20 -21.22
N GLU A 199 5.14 15.28 -21.16
CA GLU A 199 3.78 15.57 -20.71
C GLU A 199 3.74 16.06 -19.26
N ILE A 200 4.52 15.43 -18.38
CA ILE A 200 4.56 15.77 -16.94
C ILE A 200 5.58 16.86 -16.59
N GLY A 201 6.29 17.41 -17.59
CA GLY A 201 7.23 18.53 -17.41
C GLY A 201 8.59 18.14 -16.83
N ILE A 202 9.02 16.89 -17.00
CA ILE A 202 10.32 16.36 -16.55
C ILE A 202 11.27 16.24 -17.74
N ASP A 203 12.54 16.62 -17.55
CA ASP A 203 13.58 16.39 -18.56
C ASP A 203 13.97 14.90 -18.62
N PRO A 204 13.67 14.18 -19.72
CA PRO A 204 13.94 12.74 -19.82
C PRO A 204 15.44 12.42 -19.72
N VAL A 205 16.33 13.33 -20.13
CA VAL A 205 17.78 13.14 -20.08
C VAL A 205 18.26 12.97 -18.64
N ARG A 206 17.63 13.68 -17.69
CA ARG A 206 17.98 13.57 -16.25
C ARG A 206 17.65 12.21 -15.66
N VAL A 207 16.65 11.52 -16.19
CA VAL A 207 16.25 10.20 -15.71
C VAL A 207 17.07 9.11 -16.40
N LEU A 208 17.24 9.23 -17.71
CA LEU A 208 17.97 8.24 -18.52
C LEU A 208 19.48 8.19 -18.21
N ASN A 209 20.08 9.30 -17.80
CA ASN A 209 21.52 9.38 -17.50
C ASN A 209 21.90 8.96 -16.06
N LYS A 210 20.92 8.61 -15.21
CA LYS A 210 21.18 8.19 -13.81
C LYS A 210 21.42 6.67 -13.66
N ARG A 211 21.77 6.00 -14.75
CA ARG A 211 22.17 4.58 -14.77
C ARG A 211 23.57 4.38 -14.20
#